data_AF-A0A8J6XWL3-F1
#
_entry.id   AF-A0A8J6XWL3-F1
#
_cell.length_a   1.000
_cell.length_b   1.000
_cell.length_c   1.000
_cell.angle_alpha   90.00
_cell.angle_beta   90.00
_cell.angle_gamma   90.00
#
_symmetry.space_group_name_H-M   'P 1'
#
loop_
_entity.id
_entity.type
_entity.pdbx_description
1 polymer ?
#
loop_
_entity_poly.entity_id
_entity_poly.type
_entity_poly.pdbx_seq_one_letter_code
_entity_poly.pdbx_strand_id
1 'polypeptide(L)'
;MTILNDLLRPIFDWLQYPLQGLPSFVGVLIWSIPVGVFALWVFGKTSNQDRIAEVKRRIYGGLFEIRLFNDDLRAIMRAQMEIFGHVLHYQALALKPMIFILPPLVLVMVQLHQFYGFRGLQPGDSVLLTVQLDPEAVAPGRRPEISLETPAGLRAETAAVWVPSLAQISWRLGVDEPGDYELLIGIDDTEVTKRVRATDRIERLSPERPPQSFVGQLEWPSERPLDRDGPVHSITLAYPDGTVGIFGWEIEWQWAWMVVFFVLTMVVALVLRKPMGVEL
;
A
#
# COMPACT_ATOMS: atom_id res chain seq x y z
N MET A 1 0.16 -2.51 -17.55
CA MET A 1 -0.03 -1.77 -16.28
C MET A 1 -0.01 -0.27 -16.50
N THR A 2 0.86 0.27 -17.36
CA THR A 2 0.91 1.71 -17.68
C THR A 2 -0.45 2.32 -17.96
N ILE A 3 -1.22 1.78 -18.93
CA ILE A 3 -2.56 2.31 -19.28
C ILE A 3 -3.52 2.30 -18.09
N LEU A 4 -3.48 1.24 -17.26
CA LEU A 4 -4.33 1.14 -16.08
C LEU A 4 -3.96 2.21 -15.06
N ASN A 5 -2.68 2.39 -14.74
CA ASN A 5 -2.23 3.41 -13.80
C ASN A 5 -2.46 4.83 -14.34
N ASP A 6 -2.24 5.05 -15.63
CA ASP A 6 -2.53 6.31 -16.31
C ASP A 6 -4.01 6.70 -16.19
N LEU A 7 -4.92 5.72 -16.19
CA LEU A 7 -6.35 5.92 -15.98
C LEU A 7 -6.73 6.06 -14.49
N LEU A 8 -6.14 5.26 -13.60
CA LEU A 8 -6.48 5.28 -12.17
C LEU A 8 -5.98 6.53 -11.45
N ARG A 9 -4.76 7.00 -11.75
CA ARG A 9 -4.16 8.19 -11.10
C ARG A 9 -5.09 9.41 -11.08
N PRO A 10 -5.62 9.91 -12.22
CA PRO A 10 -6.49 11.08 -12.23
C PRO A 10 -7.82 10.82 -11.52
N ILE A 11 -8.34 9.59 -11.56
CA ILE A 11 -9.57 9.22 -10.83
C ILE A 11 -9.34 9.31 -9.33
N PHE A 12 -8.26 8.72 -8.82
CA PHE A 12 -7.93 8.77 -7.40
C PHE A 12 -7.57 10.19 -6.94
N ASP A 13 -6.90 11.00 -7.78
CA ASP A 13 -6.68 12.42 -7.47
C ASP A 13 -8.00 13.16 -7.28
N TRP A 14 -8.93 12.97 -8.22
CA TRP A 14 -10.22 13.64 -8.16
C TRP A 14 -11.04 13.20 -6.95
N LEU A 15 -11.03 11.90 -6.62
CA LEU A 15 -11.71 11.36 -5.44
C LEU A 15 -11.07 11.84 -4.12
N GLN A 16 -9.73 12.01 -4.09
CA GLN A 16 -8.99 12.46 -2.91
C GLN A 16 -8.93 13.98 -2.76
N TYR A 17 -9.21 14.74 -3.83
CA TYR A 17 -9.21 16.21 -3.81
C TYR A 17 -9.96 16.84 -2.62
N PRO A 18 -11.21 16.46 -2.30
CA PRO A 18 -11.92 17.03 -1.15
C PRO A 18 -11.35 16.59 0.21
N LEU A 19 -10.47 15.58 0.25
CA LEU A 19 -9.90 15.00 1.46
C LEU A 19 -8.50 15.55 1.78
N GLN A 20 -7.89 16.34 0.89
CA GLN A 20 -6.51 16.82 1.01
C GLN A 20 -6.24 17.61 2.30
N GLY A 21 -7.21 18.40 2.77
CA GLY A 21 -7.09 19.20 3.99
C GLY A 21 -7.71 18.57 5.23
N LEU A 22 -8.21 17.33 5.14
CA LEU A 22 -8.83 16.63 6.27
C LEU A 22 -7.81 15.74 6.98
N PRO A 23 -8.06 15.38 8.26
CA PRO A 23 -7.24 14.39 8.95
C PRO A 23 -7.24 13.05 8.19
N SER A 24 -6.09 12.37 8.16
CA SER A 24 -5.90 11.11 7.43
C SER A 24 -6.92 10.03 7.81
N PHE A 25 -7.31 9.96 9.08
CA PHE A 25 -8.36 9.05 9.57
C PHE A 25 -9.71 9.23 8.84
N VAL A 26 -10.11 10.46 8.54
CA VAL A 26 -11.40 10.74 7.86
C VAL A 26 -11.38 10.17 6.44
N GLY A 27 -10.27 10.38 5.73
CA GLY A 27 -10.10 9.83 4.39
C GLY A 27 -10.09 8.30 4.38
N VAL A 28 -9.37 7.67 5.32
CA VAL A 28 -9.36 6.20 5.48
C VAL A 28 -10.75 5.66 5.82
N LEU A 29 -11.51 6.34 6.68
CA LEU A 29 -12.89 5.97 7.00
C LEU A 29 -13.79 6.02 5.76
N ILE A 30 -13.74 7.10 4.99
CA ILE A 30 -14.55 7.27 3.78
C ILE A 30 -14.26 6.15 2.77
N TRP A 31 -13.00 5.76 2.60
CA TRP A 31 -12.63 4.65 1.70
C TRP A 31 -13.01 3.26 2.24
N SER A 32 -13.02 3.06 3.56
CA SER A 32 -13.39 1.78 4.17
C SER A 32 -14.87 1.41 3.94
N ILE A 33 -15.75 2.39 3.77
CA ILE A 33 -17.20 2.17 3.56
C ILE A 33 -17.48 1.47 2.22
N PRO A 34 -17.15 2.04 1.05
CA PRO A 34 -17.43 1.41 -0.24
C PRO A 34 -16.70 0.07 -0.39
N VAL A 35 -15.46 -0.05 0.14
CA VAL A 35 -14.72 -1.32 0.11
C VAL A 35 -15.37 -2.37 0.99
N GLY A 36 -15.83 -2.01 2.20
CA GLY A 36 -16.55 -2.92 3.09
C GLY A 36 -17.86 -3.41 2.48
N VAL A 37 -18.63 -2.51 1.87
CA VAL A 37 -19.86 -2.83 1.12
C VAL A 37 -19.55 -3.75 -0.05
N PHE A 38 -18.52 -3.44 -0.85
CA PHE A 38 -18.10 -4.25 -1.97
C PHE A 38 -17.68 -5.66 -1.53
N ALA A 39 -16.82 -5.76 -0.50
CA ALA A 39 -16.35 -7.04 0.02
C ALA A 39 -17.52 -7.89 0.52
N LEU A 40 -18.46 -7.31 1.26
CA LEU A 40 -19.65 -7.99 1.75
C LEU A 40 -20.57 -8.46 0.61
N TRP A 41 -20.76 -7.62 -0.41
CA TRP A 41 -21.57 -7.95 -1.59
C TRP A 41 -20.96 -9.11 -2.40
N VAL A 42 -19.65 -9.07 -2.68
CA VAL A 42 -18.95 -10.16 -3.37
C VAL A 42 -18.99 -11.42 -2.54
N PHE A 43 -18.77 -11.32 -1.22
CA PHE A 43 -18.84 -12.46 -0.31
C PHE A 43 -20.21 -13.11 -0.36
N GLY A 44 -21.29 -12.32 -0.25
CA GLY A 44 -22.66 -12.83 -0.33
C GLY A 44 -22.96 -13.56 -1.64
N LYS A 45 -22.43 -13.08 -2.77
CA LYS A 45 -22.67 -13.68 -4.09
C LYS A 45 -21.84 -14.92 -4.40
N THR A 46 -20.64 -15.03 -3.84
CA THR A 46 -19.66 -16.03 -4.25
C THR A 46 -19.50 -17.18 -3.26
N SER A 47 -19.83 -16.94 -1.99
CA SER A 47 -19.74 -17.93 -0.93
C SER A 47 -21.00 -18.82 -0.90
N ASN A 48 -20.83 -20.05 -0.39
CA ASN A 48 -21.95 -20.98 -0.23
C ASN A 48 -22.53 -20.80 1.18
N GLN A 49 -23.57 -19.98 1.28
CA GLN A 49 -24.20 -19.59 2.55
C GLN A 49 -24.75 -20.80 3.32
N ASP A 50 -25.37 -21.76 2.62
CA ASP A 50 -25.92 -22.97 3.24
C ASP A 50 -24.83 -23.82 3.90
N ARG A 51 -23.71 -24.02 3.21
CA ARG A 51 -22.56 -24.76 3.74
C ARG A 51 -21.90 -24.01 4.90
N ILE A 52 -21.83 -22.69 4.83
CA ILE A 52 -21.32 -21.86 5.94
C ILE A 52 -22.19 -22.04 7.18
N ALA A 53 -23.51 -21.95 7.03
CA ALA A 53 -24.47 -22.15 8.12
C ALA A 53 -24.38 -23.57 8.71
N GLU A 54 -24.23 -24.59 7.85
CA GLU A 54 -24.06 -25.97 8.29
C GLU A 54 -22.78 -26.17 9.10
N VAL A 55 -21.65 -25.67 8.61
CA VAL A 55 -20.36 -25.80 9.30
C VAL A 55 -20.38 -25.06 10.64
N LYS A 56 -20.99 -23.87 10.70
CA LYS A 56 -21.20 -23.16 11.97
C LYS A 56 -22.01 -23.98 12.97
N ARG A 57 -23.11 -24.62 12.54
CA ARG A 57 -23.90 -25.51 13.42
C ARG A 57 -23.06 -26.66 13.96
N ARG A 58 -22.17 -27.25 13.14
CA ARG A 58 -21.26 -28.32 13.59
C ARG A 58 -20.21 -27.82 14.59
N ILE A 59 -19.66 -26.63 14.39
CA ILE A 59 -18.75 -25.97 15.35
C ILE A 59 -19.45 -25.75 16.69
N TYR A 60 -20.68 -25.21 16.68
CA TYR A 60 -21.47 -25.05 17.91
C TYR A 60 -21.77 -26.39 18.58
N GLY A 61 -22.09 -27.43 17.81
CA GLY A 61 -22.26 -28.80 18.32
C GLY A 61 -21.04 -29.30 19.09
N GLY A 62 -19.84 -29.17 18.52
CA GLY A 62 -18.60 -29.55 19.20
C GLY A 62 -18.31 -28.72 20.45
N LEU A 63 -18.65 -27.43 20.46
CA LEU A 63 -18.52 -26.60 21.67
C LEU A 63 -19.45 -27.07 22.80
N PHE A 64 -20.67 -27.52 22.47
CA PHE A 64 -21.56 -28.13 23.45
C PHE A 64 -21.05 -29.49 23.93
N GLU A 65 -20.44 -30.29 23.06
CA GLU A 65 -19.83 -31.57 23.42
C GLU A 65 -18.70 -31.39 24.45
N ILE A 66 -17.82 -30.41 24.25
CA ILE A 66 -16.77 -30.06 25.23
C ILE A 66 -17.38 -29.70 26.59
N ARG A 67 -18.48 -28.94 26.58
CA ARG A 67 -19.16 -28.53 27.81
C ARG A 67 -19.90 -29.69 28.49
N LEU A 68 -20.38 -30.67 27.73
CA LEU A 68 -21.10 -31.84 28.24
C LEU A 68 -20.15 -32.91 28.80
N PHE A 69 -18.98 -33.09 28.18
CA PHE A 69 -17.95 -34.06 28.59
C PHE A 69 -16.73 -33.38 29.24
N ASN A 70 -16.97 -32.39 30.12
CA ASN A 70 -15.90 -31.60 30.74
C ASN A 70 -14.92 -32.45 31.60
N ASP A 71 -15.33 -33.67 31.98
CA ASP A 71 -14.54 -34.57 32.86
C ASP A 71 -13.76 -35.66 32.07
N ASP A 72 -13.98 -35.80 30.76
CA ASP A 72 -13.25 -36.77 29.92
C ASP A 72 -12.29 -36.05 28.95
N LEU A 73 -11.01 -36.03 29.33
CA LEU A 73 -9.95 -35.39 28.55
C LEU A 73 -9.84 -35.95 27.12
N ARG A 74 -10.11 -37.24 26.91
CA ARG A 74 -10.06 -37.84 25.55
C ARG A 74 -11.23 -37.36 24.71
N ALA A 75 -12.43 -37.28 25.30
CA ALA A 75 -13.61 -36.74 24.63
C ALA A 75 -13.39 -35.27 24.25
N ILE A 76 -12.85 -34.46 25.17
CA ILE A 76 -12.51 -33.04 24.92
C ILE A 76 -11.52 -32.91 23.76
N MET A 77 -10.42 -33.67 23.79
CA MET A 77 -9.39 -33.61 22.75
C MET A 77 -9.94 -34.01 21.37
N ARG A 78 -10.81 -35.02 21.32
CA ARG A 78 -11.48 -35.43 20.07
C ARG A 78 -12.41 -34.34 19.55
N ALA A 79 -13.28 -33.80 20.41
CA ALA A 79 -14.18 -32.72 20.04
C ALA A 79 -13.41 -31.47 19.54
N GLN A 80 -12.26 -31.15 20.14
CA GLN A 80 -11.42 -30.04 19.70
C GLN A 80 -10.78 -30.28 18.32
N MET A 81 -10.33 -31.51 18.03
CA MET A 81 -9.84 -31.87 16.69
C MET A 81 -10.95 -31.82 15.63
N GLU A 82 -12.16 -32.25 15.98
CA GLU A 82 -13.33 -32.18 15.09
C GLU A 82 -13.73 -30.72 14.82
N ILE A 83 -13.77 -29.87 15.86
CA ILE A 83 -13.97 -28.41 15.72
C ILE A 83 -12.89 -27.80 14.82
N PHE A 84 -11.62 -28.15 15.03
CA PHE A 84 -10.52 -27.62 14.22
C PHE A 84 -10.69 -27.98 12.74
N GLY A 85 -11.06 -29.23 12.43
CA GLY A 85 -11.39 -29.64 11.06
C GLY A 85 -12.54 -28.82 10.45
N HIS A 86 -13.58 -28.52 11.23
CA HIS A 86 -14.68 -27.67 10.80
C HIS A 86 -14.27 -26.21 10.60
N VAL A 87 -13.42 -25.65 11.47
CA VAL A 87 -12.85 -24.30 11.31
C VAL A 87 -12.01 -24.22 10.03
N LEU A 88 -11.16 -25.22 9.76
CA LEU A 88 -10.41 -25.28 8.50
C LEU A 88 -11.33 -25.37 7.29
N HIS A 89 -12.40 -26.17 7.37
CA HIS A 89 -13.37 -26.26 6.28
C HIS A 89 -14.13 -24.94 6.06
N TYR A 90 -14.52 -24.26 7.13
CA TYR A 90 -15.10 -22.92 7.08
C TYR A 90 -14.13 -21.92 6.42
N GLN A 91 -12.84 -21.95 6.81
CA GLN A 91 -11.83 -21.09 6.21
C GLN A 91 -11.62 -21.38 4.72
N ALA A 92 -11.69 -22.66 4.31
CA ALA A 92 -11.64 -23.06 2.92
C ALA A 92 -12.83 -22.53 2.10
N LEU A 93 -14.04 -22.47 2.69
CA LEU A 93 -15.21 -21.87 2.05
C LEU A 93 -15.03 -20.36 1.80
N ALA A 94 -14.28 -19.67 2.67
CA ALA A 94 -13.96 -18.25 2.51
C ALA A 94 -12.89 -17.97 1.44
N LEU A 95 -12.07 -18.96 1.06
CA LEU A 95 -11.03 -18.81 0.02
C LEU A 95 -11.63 -18.37 -1.33
N LYS A 96 -12.79 -18.93 -1.71
CA LYS A 96 -13.42 -18.63 -3.00
C LYS A 96 -13.81 -17.15 -3.13
N PRO A 97 -14.56 -16.54 -2.20
CA PRO A 97 -14.78 -15.09 -2.21
C PRO A 97 -13.52 -14.25 -2.23
N MET A 98 -12.49 -14.65 -1.47
CA MET A 98 -11.24 -13.88 -1.40
C MET A 98 -10.55 -13.76 -2.75
N ILE A 99 -10.62 -14.77 -3.62
CA ILE A 99 -10.07 -14.70 -4.99
C ILE A 99 -10.70 -13.54 -5.79
N PHE A 100 -11.96 -13.21 -5.55
CA PHE A 100 -12.66 -12.12 -6.24
C PHE A 100 -12.47 -10.76 -5.55
N ILE A 101 -12.31 -10.76 -4.22
CA ILE A 101 -12.15 -9.53 -3.44
C ILE A 101 -10.71 -9.01 -3.50
N LEU A 102 -9.71 -9.89 -3.43
CA LEU A 102 -8.31 -9.51 -3.28
C LEU A 102 -7.76 -8.71 -4.48
N PRO A 103 -7.96 -9.10 -5.76
CA PRO A 103 -7.38 -8.34 -6.88
C PRO A 103 -7.81 -6.86 -6.94
N PRO A 104 -9.12 -6.51 -6.89
CA PRO A 104 -9.52 -5.10 -6.87
C PRO A 104 -9.13 -4.41 -5.56
N LEU A 105 -9.15 -5.12 -4.43
CA LEU A 105 -8.71 -4.56 -3.16
C LEU A 105 -7.23 -4.17 -3.20
N VAL A 106 -6.34 -5.05 -3.67
CA VAL A 106 -4.91 -4.76 -3.83
C VAL A 106 -4.70 -3.54 -4.73
N LEU A 107 -5.45 -3.44 -5.83
CA LEU A 107 -5.39 -2.28 -6.72
C LEU A 107 -5.74 -0.97 -5.99
N VAL A 108 -6.82 -0.95 -5.22
CA VAL A 108 -7.20 0.21 -4.38
C VAL A 108 -6.14 0.48 -3.33
N MET A 109 -5.65 -0.55 -2.65
CA MET A 109 -4.67 -0.43 -1.57
C MET A 109 -3.38 0.21 -2.06
N VAL A 110 -2.85 -0.23 -3.20
CA VAL A 110 -1.62 0.34 -3.72
C VAL A 110 -1.83 1.81 -4.14
N GLN A 111 -2.97 2.17 -4.72
CA GLN A 111 -3.27 3.57 -5.04
C GLN A 111 -3.36 4.43 -3.78
N LEU A 112 -4.04 3.96 -2.73
CA LEU A 112 -4.19 4.69 -1.47
C LEU A 112 -2.89 4.75 -0.65
N HIS A 113 -2.00 3.76 -0.78
CA HIS A 113 -0.70 3.76 -0.13
C HIS A 113 0.14 5.00 -0.49
N GLN A 114 -0.01 5.49 -1.72
CA GLN A 114 0.71 6.67 -2.19
C GLN A 114 0.20 7.99 -1.58
N PHE A 115 -0.95 7.97 -0.88
CA PHE A 115 -1.51 9.14 -0.18
C PHE A 115 -1.34 9.04 1.35
N TYR A 116 -1.48 7.84 1.91
CA TYR A 116 -1.52 7.63 3.37
C TYR A 116 -0.29 6.91 3.93
N GLY A 117 0.52 6.27 3.08
CA GLY A 117 1.73 5.55 3.51
C GLY A 117 2.89 6.47 3.83
N PHE A 118 2.89 7.70 3.31
CA PHE A 118 4.00 8.65 3.39
C PHE A 118 3.51 10.05 3.80
N ARG A 119 4.36 10.78 4.52
CA ARG A 119 4.16 12.20 4.82
C ARG A 119 4.86 13.04 3.74
N GLY A 120 4.20 14.10 3.28
CA GLY A 120 4.81 15.09 2.38
C GLY A 120 6.01 15.75 3.04
N LEU A 121 7.02 16.14 2.25
CA LEU A 121 8.20 16.80 2.81
C LEU A 121 7.81 18.17 3.37
N GLN A 122 8.51 18.59 4.42
CA GLN A 122 8.35 19.89 5.04
C GLN A 122 9.65 20.69 4.93
N PRO A 123 9.59 22.03 4.88
CA PRO A 123 10.77 22.87 5.00
C PRO A 123 11.62 22.49 6.22
N GLY A 124 12.91 22.27 5.99
CA GLY A 124 13.84 21.77 7.00
C GLY A 124 14.06 20.26 7.00
N ASP A 125 13.23 19.47 6.30
CA ASP A 125 13.48 18.04 6.11
C ASP A 125 14.74 17.82 5.24
N SER A 126 15.52 16.80 5.59
CA SER A 126 16.62 16.28 4.76
C SER A 126 16.32 14.84 4.36
N VAL A 127 16.26 14.54 3.06
CA VAL A 127 15.89 13.23 2.53
C VAL A 127 16.93 12.66 1.59
N LEU A 128 16.94 11.34 1.46
CA LEU A 128 17.85 10.63 0.56
C LEU A 128 17.17 10.42 -0.80
N LEU A 129 17.79 10.95 -1.85
CA LEU A 129 17.51 10.58 -3.23
C LEU A 129 18.49 9.49 -3.64
N THR A 130 17.96 8.37 -4.12
CA THR A 130 18.72 7.22 -4.58
C THR A 130 18.33 6.90 -6.02
N VAL A 131 19.33 6.82 -6.88
CA VAL A 131 19.20 6.36 -8.26
C VAL A 131 19.86 5.00 -8.36
N GLN A 132 19.07 3.99 -8.71
CA GLN A 132 19.55 2.65 -9.00
C GLN A 132 19.78 2.53 -10.50
N LEU A 133 21.02 2.26 -10.89
CA LEU A 133 21.36 1.96 -12.29
C LEU A 133 21.18 0.48 -12.58
N ASP A 134 20.97 0.16 -13.85
CA ASP A 134 21.05 -1.21 -14.32
C ASP A 134 22.52 -1.69 -14.26
N PRO A 135 22.84 -2.78 -13.54
CA PRO A 135 24.19 -3.30 -13.46
C PRO A 135 24.81 -3.62 -14.82
N GLU A 136 24.00 -3.99 -15.83
CA GLU A 136 24.49 -4.28 -17.18
C GLU A 136 24.83 -3.00 -17.97
N ALA A 137 24.20 -1.88 -17.62
CA ALA A 137 24.47 -0.58 -18.25
C ALA A 137 25.76 0.08 -17.73
N VAL A 138 26.28 -0.35 -16.57
CA VAL A 138 27.46 0.23 -15.95
C VAL A 138 28.69 -0.63 -16.24
N ALA A 139 29.62 -0.11 -17.04
CA ALA A 139 30.89 -0.79 -17.29
C ALA A 139 31.67 -1.01 -15.96
N PRO A 140 32.26 -2.20 -15.73
CA PRO A 140 32.97 -2.50 -14.48
C PRO A 140 34.05 -1.46 -14.17
N GLY A 141 33.94 -0.81 -13.01
CA GLY A 141 34.91 0.19 -12.53
C GLY A 141 34.82 1.57 -13.18
N ARG A 142 33.89 1.80 -14.12
CA ARG A 142 33.59 3.15 -14.63
C ARG A 142 32.65 3.88 -13.66
N ARG A 143 32.98 5.12 -13.32
CA ARG A 143 32.04 6.05 -12.72
C ARG A 143 31.31 6.78 -13.86
N PRO A 144 29.97 6.75 -13.93
CA PRO A 144 29.24 7.53 -14.93
C PRO A 144 29.42 9.02 -14.66
N GLU A 145 29.23 9.85 -15.68
CA GLU A 145 29.07 11.29 -15.47
C GLU A 145 27.69 11.54 -14.85
N ILE A 146 27.64 12.33 -13.78
CA ILE A 146 26.41 12.49 -13.01
C ILE A 146 26.20 13.97 -12.69
N SER A 147 25.03 14.48 -13.06
CA SER A 147 24.55 15.81 -12.71
C SER A 147 23.20 15.72 -11.99
N LEU A 148 22.96 16.68 -11.10
CA LEU A 148 21.68 16.86 -10.44
C LEU A 148 21.36 18.34 -10.45
N GLU A 149 20.27 18.71 -11.12
CA GLU A 149 19.73 20.06 -11.08
C GLU A 149 18.54 20.10 -10.13
N THR A 150 18.65 20.94 -9.10
CA THR A 150 17.59 21.17 -8.13
C THR A 150 16.92 22.52 -8.40
N PRO A 151 15.58 22.58 -8.53
CA PRO A 151 14.87 23.84 -8.69
C PRO A 151 14.93 24.66 -7.39
N ALA A 152 14.61 25.96 -7.48
CA ALA A 152 14.50 26.82 -6.30
C ALA A 152 13.48 26.23 -5.31
N GLY A 153 13.87 26.11 -4.03
CA GLY A 153 13.09 25.44 -2.98
C GLY A 153 13.62 24.06 -2.59
N LEU A 154 14.53 23.48 -3.37
CA LEU A 154 15.31 22.29 -3.02
C LEU A 154 16.80 22.58 -3.12
N ARG A 155 17.58 21.99 -2.20
CA ARG A 155 19.05 22.07 -2.22
C ARG A 155 19.69 20.70 -2.17
N ALA A 156 20.72 20.47 -2.98
CA ALA A 156 21.59 19.32 -2.80
C ALA A 156 22.59 19.62 -1.66
N GLU A 157 22.43 18.94 -0.52
CA GLU A 157 23.30 19.14 0.64
C GLU A 157 24.64 18.42 0.51
N THR A 158 24.68 17.37 -0.31
CA THR A 158 25.89 16.58 -0.56
C THR A 158 26.15 16.45 -2.06
N ALA A 159 27.41 16.31 -2.44
CA ALA A 159 27.77 15.84 -3.77
C ALA A 159 27.28 14.39 -3.99
N ALA A 160 27.19 13.98 -5.26
CA ALA A 160 26.79 12.63 -5.64
C ALA A 160 27.74 11.59 -5.03
N VAL A 161 27.18 10.67 -4.25
CA VAL A 161 27.89 9.50 -3.72
C VAL A 161 27.66 8.32 -4.65
N TRP A 162 28.73 7.79 -5.24
CA TRP A 162 28.69 6.63 -6.13
C TRP A 162 29.14 5.37 -5.39
N VAL A 163 28.33 4.31 -5.44
CA VAL A 163 28.63 3.00 -4.84
C VAL A 163 28.70 1.95 -5.97
N PRO A 164 29.90 1.68 -6.52
CA PRO A 164 30.06 0.79 -7.68
C PRO A 164 29.50 -0.62 -7.47
N SER A 165 29.68 -1.19 -6.27
CA SER A 165 29.24 -2.55 -5.95
C SER A 165 27.71 -2.72 -5.96
N LEU A 166 26.96 -1.63 -5.81
CA LEU A 166 25.51 -1.62 -5.82
C LEU A 166 24.93 -0.99 -7.10
N ALA A 167 25.79 -0.49 -8.00
CA ALA A 167 25.38 0.34 -9.13
C ALA A 167 24.44 1.50 -8.71
N GLN A 168 24.72 2.12 -7.56
CA GLN A 168 23.82 3.07 -6.92
C GLN A 168 24.47 4.45 -6.78
N ILE A 169 23.70 5.49 -7.09
CA ILE A 169 24.07 6.88 -6.83
C ILE A 169 23.11 7.46 -5.79
N SER A 170 23.63 8.24 -4.84
CA SER A 170 22.80 8.87 -3.82
C SER A 170 23.19 10.31 -3.52
N TRP A 171 22.18 11.11 -3.18
CA TRP A 171 22.29 12.49 -2.73
C TRP A 171 21.44 12.70 -1.49
N ARG A 172 21.91 13.56 -0.60
CA ARG A 172 21.06 14.13 0.43
C ARG A 172 20.49 15.45 -0.07
N LEU A 173 19.17 15.54 -0.09
CA LEU A 173 18.43 16.74 -0.48
C LEU A 173 17.89 17.42 0.78
N GLY A 174 18.00 18.73 0.83
CA GLY A 174 17.31 19.57 1.81
C GLY A 174 16.12 20.25 1.16
N VAL A 175 15.03 20.38 1.93
CA VAL A 175 13.81 21.08 1.50
C VAL A 175 13.83 22.47 2.12
N ASP A 176 13.82 23.50 1.28
CA ASP A 176 13.84 24.90 1.71
C ASP A 176 12.43 25.49 1.79
N GLU A 177 11.58 25.17 0.80
CA GLU A 177 10.24 25.73 0.66
C GLU A 177 9.20 24.64 0.36
N PRO A 178 7.91 24.87 0.68
CA PRO A 178 6.84 23.99 0.23
C PRO A 178 6.57 24.19 -1.27
N GLY A 179 6.27 23.12 -1.98
CA GLY A 179 6.02 23.16 -3.41
C GLY A 179 6.04 21.81 -4.11
N ASP A 180 5.64 21.84 -5.37
CA ASP A 180 5.77 20.73 -6.32
C ASP A 180 6.99 20.97 -7.20
N TYR A 181 7.96 20.07 -7.10
CA TYR A 181 9.26 20.19 -7.76
C TYR A 181 9.49 19.03 -8.72
N GLU A 182 10.26 19.31 -9.77
CA GLU A 182 10.77 18.30 -10.69
C GLU A 182 12.30 18.40 -10.70
N LEU A 183 12.95 17.33 -10.26
CA LEU A 183 14.40 17.18 -10.29
C LEU A 183 14.82 16.70 -11.67
N LEU A 184 15.90 17.25 -12.21
CA LEU A 184 16.55 16.74 -13.41
C LEU A 184 17.84 16.02 -13.02
N ILE A 185 17.95 14.76 -13.40
CA ILE A 185 19.07 13.88 -13.10
C ILE A 185 19.72 13.51 -14.42
N GLY A 186 20.96 13.96 -14.64
CA GLY A 186 21.76 13.58 -15.80
C GLY A 186 22.70 12.42 -15.45
N ILE A 187 22.68 11.37 -16.28
CA ILE A 187 23.52 10.17 -16.16
C ILE A 187 24.11 9.88 -17.53
N ASP A 188 25.41 10.13 -17.68
CA ASP A 188 26.09 10.18 -18.97
C ASP A 188 25.28 11.05 -19.97
N ASP A 189 24.82 10.48 -21.09
CA ASP A 189 24.04 11.19 -22.12
C ASP A 189 22.50 11.11 -21.90
N THR A 190 22.04 10.57 -20.76
CA THR A 190 20.61 10.40 -20.47
C THR A 190 20.14 11.33 -19.38
N GLU A 191 19.04 12.04 -19.63
CA GLU A 191 18.37 12.86 -18.64
C GLU A 191 17.07 12.20 -18.18
N VAL A 192 16.85 12.21 -16.87
CA VAL A 192 15.67 11.61 -16.24
C VAL A 192 15.11 12.56 -15.20
N THR A 193 13.79 12.72 -15.17
CA THR A 193 13.13 13.55 -14.16
C THR A 193 12.57 12.74 -12.99
N LYS A 194 12.50 13.38 -11.82
CA LYS A 194 11.86 12.83 -10.62
C LYS A 194 11.00 13.89 -9.94
N ARG A 195 9.76 13.55 -9.59
CA ARG A 195 8.90 14.48 -8.86
C ARG A 195 9.18 14.45 -7.36
N VAL A 196 9.23 15.63 -6.76
CA VAL A 196 9.39 15.83 -5.32
C VAL A 196 8.29 16.77 -4.85
N ARG A 197 7.62 16.42 -3.76
CA ARG A 197 6.51 17.20 -3.22
C ARG A 197 6.74 17.53 -1.76
N ALA A 198 6.81 18.82 -1.48
CA ALA A 198 6.86 19.37 -0.14
C ALA A 198 5.49 20.01 0.20
N THR A 199 4.71 19.34 1.04
CA THR A 199 3.32 19.72 1.33
C THR A 199 2.90 19.24 2.71
N ASP A 200 1.97 19.96 3.33
CA ASP A 200 1.26 19.59 4.56
C ASP A 200 -0.05 18.84 4.28
N ARG A 201 -0.46 18.74 3.00
CA ARG A 201 -1.73 18.14 2.57
C ARG A 201 -1.60 16.67 2.23
N ILE A 202 -2.72 15.95 2.31
CA ILE A 202 -2.82 14.55 1.87
C ILE A 202 -2.92 14.53 0.35
N GLU A 203 -1.77 14.43 -0.30
CA GLU A 203 -1.66 14.35 -1.76
C GLU A 203 -0.91 13.09 -2.17
N ARG A 204 -1.03 12.70 -3.43
CA ARG A 204 -0.26 11.56 -3.93
C ARG A 204 1.23 11.91 -3.94
N LEU A 205 2.03 11.11 -3.27
CA LEU A 205 3.48 11.18 -3.28
C LEU A 205 4.02 10.10 -4.21
N SER A 206 5.24 10.31 -4.70
CA SER A 206 5.97 9.31 -5.45
C SER A 206 7.31 9.04 -4.78
N PRO A 207 7.34 8.08 -3.84
CA PRO A 207 8.58 7.59 -3.26
C PRO A 207 9.47 6.98 -4.34
N GLU A 208 8.91 6.07 -5.15
CA GLU A 208 9.68 5.40 -6.19
C GLU A 208 9.11 5.70 -7.59
N ARG A 209 10.02 5.96 -8.53
CA ARG A 209 9.74 5.92 -9.97
C ARG A 209 10.26 4.56 -10.48
N PRO A 210 9.37 3.59 -10.78
CA PRO A 210 9.77 2.21 -11.03
C PRO A 210 10.27 1.98 -12.46
N PRO A 211 10.94 0.83 -12.73
CA PRO A 211 11.19 0.36 -14.08
C PRO A 211 9.88 0.01 -14.81
N GLN A 212 9.90 -0.18 -16.14
CA GLN A 212 8.73 -0.67 -16.89
C GLN A 212 8.47 -2.18 -16.71
N SER A 213 8.46 -2.65 -15.47
CA SER A 213 8.05 -4.00 -15.09
C SER A 213 6.60 -4.01 -14.63
N PHE A 214 5.93 -5.17 -14.73
CA PHE A 214 4.55 -5.32 -14.26
C PHE A 214 4.46 -5.08 -12.75
N VAL A 215 5.34 -5.70 -11.97
CA VAL A 215 5.34 -5.64 -10.51
C VAL A 215 5.70 -4.24 -10.02
N GLY A 216 6.76 -3.62 -10.56
CA GLY A 216 7.16 -2.27 -10.17
C GLY A 216 6.08 -1.22 -10.46
N GLN A 217 5.38 -1.34 -11.59
CA GLN A 217 4.24 -0.46 -11.88
C GLN A 217 3.02 -0.76 -11.01
N LEU A 218 2.82 -2.00 -10.60
CA LEU A 218 1.72 -2.34 -9.69
C LEU A 218 1.98 -1.76 -8.31
N GLU A 219 3.20 -1.87 -7.78
CA GLU A 219 3.62 -1.43 -6.45
C GLU A 219 3.79 0.10 -6.34
N TRP A 220 4.34 0.72 -7.38
CA TRP A 220 4.64 2.16 -7.42
C TRP A 220 3.94 2.87 -8.59
N PRO A 221 2.61 3.02 -8.54
CA PRO A 221 1.83 3.57 -9.66
C PRO A 221 1.92 5.10 -9.78
N SER A 222 2.56 5.80 -8.84
CA SER A 222 2.48 7.26 -8.68
C SER A 222 3.05 8.07 -9.84
N GLU A 223 4.15 7.60 -10.43
CA GLU A 223 4.82 8.24 -11.55
C GLU A 223 4.80 7.32 -12.78
N ARG A 224 5.03 7.90 -13.97
CA ARG A 224 5.27 7.08 -15.16
C ARG A 224 6.59 6.35 -14.98
N PRO A 225 6.66 5.05 -15.36
CA PRO A 225 7.89 4.30 -15.21
C PRO A 225 9.02 4.91 -16.05
N LEU A 226 10.25 4.53 -15.72
CA LEU A 226 11.45 4.87 -16.50
C LEU A 226 11.43 4.19 -17.87
N ASP A 227 12.32 4.57 -18.79
CA ASP A 227 12.42 3.88 -20.08
C ASP A 227 13.16 2.55 -19.94
N ARG A 228 12.73 1.51 -20.69
CA ARG A 228 13.31 0.16 -20.58
C ARG A 228 14.76 0.07 -21.00
N ASP A 229 15.12 0.86 -22.02
CA ASP A 229 16.45 0.82 -22.64
C ASP A 229 17.39 1.84 -21.99
N GLY A 230 16.94 2.56 -20.96
CA GLY A 230 17.72 3.55 -20.24
C GLY A 230 18.67 2.92 -19.21
N PRO A 231 19.74 3.62 -18.80
CA PRO A 231 20.69 3.13 -17.81
C PRO A 231 20.13 3.10 -16.39
N VAL A 232 18.95 3.68 -16.16
CA VAL A 232 18.34 3.83 -14.83
C VAL A 232 17.26 2.77 -14.62
N HIS A 233 17.44 1.97 -13.58
CA HIS A 233 16.49 0.95 -13.18
C HIS A 233 15.35 1.52 -12.32
N SER A 234 15.67 2.32 -11.29
CA SER A 234 14.67 2.97 -10.44
C SER A 234 15.20 4.25 -9.79
N ILE A 235 14.30 5.16 -9.42
CA ILE A 235 14.64 6.36 -8.65
C ILE A 235 13.77 6.40 -7.40
N THR A 236 14.40 6.38 -6.24
CA THR A 236 13.75 6.36 -4.92
C THR A 236 14.03 7.65 -4.17
N LEU A 237 13.00 8.20 -3.54
CA LEU A 237 13.07 9.30 -2.59
C LEU A 237 12.53 8.80 -1.24
N ALA A 238 13.36 8.90 -0.20
CA ALA A 238 13.01 8.45 1.14
C ALA A 238 12.07 9.44 1.84
N TYR A 239 10.78 9.44 1.46
CA TYR A 239 9.75 10.17 2.21
C TYR A 239 9.60 9.61 3.62
N PRO A 240 9.37 10.46 4.64
CA PRO A 240 8.99 9.99 5.96
C PRO A 240 7.69 9.19 5.95
N ASP A 241 7.55 8.26 6.88
CA ASP A 241 6.33 7.47 7.06
C ASP A 241 5.11 8.37 7.31
N GLY A 242 3.97 7.97 6.75
CA GLY A 242 2.70 8.65 6.97
C GLY A 242 2.20 8.51 8.40
N THR A 243 1.36 9.45 8.82
CA THR A 243 0.77 9.47 10.17
C THR A 243 -0.74 9.29 10.13
N VAL A 244 -1.27 8.51 11.08
CA VAL A 244 -2.71 8.36 11.26
C VAL A 244 -3.11 8.81 12.65
N GLY A 245 -3.86 9.91 12.71
CA GLY A 245 -4.40 10.47 13.94
C GLY A 245 -5.74 9.82 14.32
N ILE A 246 -5.78 9.09 15.43
CA ILE A 246 -7.00 8.46 15.97
C ILE A 246 -7.28 9.05 17.35
N PHE A 247 -8.40 9.76 17.51
CA PHE A 247 -8.84 10.34 18.80
C PHE A 247 -7.73 11.13 19.54
N GLY A 248 -6.89 11.86 18.81
CA GLY A 248 -5.78 12.65 19.36
C GLY A 248 -4.46 11.91 19.57
N TRP A 249 -4.40 10.61 19.22
CA TRP A 249 -3.17 9.82 19.19
C TRP A 249 -2.65 9.75 17.75
N GLU A 250 -1.40 10.12 17.52
CA GLU A 250 -0.77 9.99 16.22
C GLU A 250 0.06 8.72 16.17
N ILE A 251 -0.23 7.86 15.19
CA ILE A 251 0.52 6.64 14.92
C ILE A 251 1.39 6.90 13.70
N GLU A 252 2.70 6.97 13.92
CA GLU A 252 3.72 7.20 12.89
C GLU A 252 4.30 5.85 12.44
N TRP A 253 3.63 5.20 11.50
CA TRP A 253 4.10 3.92 10.95
C TRP A 253 3.53 3.72 9.54
N GLN A 254 4.40 3.39 8.57
CA GLN A 254 4.05 3.17 7.15
C GLN A 254 2.79 2.31 6.90
N TRP A 255 2.53 1.30 7.74
CA TRP A 255 1.40 0.37 7.57
C TRP A 255 0.20 0.67 8.49
N ALA A 256 0.28 1.70 9.36
CA ALA A 256 -0.77 2.01 10.32
C ALA A 256 -2.13 2.27 9.65
N TRP A 257 -2.12 3.05 8.56
CA TRP A 257 -3.34 3.36 7.82
C TRP A 257 -4.01 2.12 7.23
N MET A 258 -3.23 1.11 6.82
CA MET A 258 -3.77 -0.15 6.29
C MET A 258 -4.46 -0.94 7.38
N VAL A 259 -3.85 -1.03 8.57
CA VAL A 259 -4.47 -1.70 9.73
C VAL A 259 -5.80 -1.02 10.07
N VAL A 260 -5.80 0.31 10.18
CA VAL A 260 -7.02 1.09 10.44
C VAL A 260 -8.06 0.86 9.36
N PHE A 261 -7.66 0.92 8.09
CA PHE A 261 -8.51 0.67 6.94
C PHE A 261 -9.18 -0.71 7.00
N PHE A 262 -8.43 -1.78 7.27
CA PHE A 262 -8.96 -3.14 7.38
C PHE A 262 -9.92 -3.28 8.56
N VAL A 263 -9.58 -2.71 9.72
CA VAL A 263 -10.46 -2.71 10.89
C VAL A 263 -11.78 -2.00 10.59
N LEU A 264 -11.73 -0.81 9.99
CA LEU A 264 -12.93 -0.06 9.63
C LEU A 264 -13.75 -0.78 8.55
N THR A 265 -13.10 -1.36 7.55
CA THR A 265 -13.74 -2.16 6.50
C THR A 265 -14.48 -3.37 7.10
N MET A 266 -13.86 -4.05 8.07
CA MET A 266 -14.47 -5.15 8.80
C MET A 266 -15.65 -4.67 9.65
N VAL A 267 -15.53 -3.55 10.35
CA VAL A 267 -16.64 -2.95 11.13
C VAL A 267 -17.82 -2.64 10.21
N VAL A 268 -17.59 -1.99 9.07
CA VAL A 268 -18.63 -1.72 8.07
C VAL A 268 -19.29 -3.02 7.60
N ALA A 269 -18.50 -4.02 7.23
CA ALA A 269 -19.04 -5.32 6.82
C ALA A 269 -19.87 -6.00 7.93
N LEU A 270 -19.42 -5.94 9.19
CA LEU A 270 -20.13 -6.53 10.33
C LEU A 270 -21.45 -5.81 10.64
N VAL A 271 -21.47 -4.48 10.52
CA VAL A 271 -22.68 -3.66 10.71
C VAL A 271 -23.68 -3.95 9.58
N LEU A 272 -23.21 -4.07 8.35
CA LEU A 272 -24.05 -4.24 7.16
C LEU A 272 -24.39 -5.69 6.81
N ARG A 273 -23.78 -6.70 7.45
CA ARG A 273 -24.05 -8.11 7.12
C ARG A 273 -25.52 -8.51 7.23
N LYS A 274 -26.20 -8.05 8.29
CA LYS A 274 -27.63 -8.34 8.54
C LYS A 274 -28.55 -7.67 7.51
N PRO A 275 -28.47 -6.35 7.26
CA PRO A 275 -29.33 -5.71 6.26
C PRO A 275 -29.08 -6.22 4.84
N MET A 276 -27.88 -6.72 4.54
CA MET A 276 -27.55 -7.32 3.24
C MET A 276 -27.85 -8.82 3.15
N GLY A 277 -28.35 -9.45 4.22
CA GLY A 277 -28.71 -10.87 4.23
C GLY A 277 -27.53 -11.83 4.08
N VAL A 278 -26.32 -11.41 4.48
CA VAL A 278 -25.09 -12.20 4.33
C VAL A 278 -24.68 -12.78 5.68
N GLU A 279 -24.44 -14.09 5.73
CA GLU A 279 -23.74 -14.71 6.86
C GLU A 279 -22.22 -14.61 6.64
N LEU A 280 -21.56 -13.86 7.52
CA LEU A 280 -20.10 -13.88 7.72
C LEU A 280 -19.79 -14.95 8.75
#